data_AF-A0A9E5K5F0-F1
#
_entry.id   AF-A0A9E5K5F0-F1
#
_cell.length_a   1.000
_cell.length_b   1.000
_cell.length_c   1.000
_cell.angle_alpha   90.00
_cell.angle_beta   90.00
_cell.angle_gamma   90.00
#
_symmetry.space_group_name_H-M   'P 1'
#
loop_
_entity.id
_entity.type
_entity.pdbx_description
1 polymer ?
#
loop_
_entity_poly.entity_id
_entity_poly.type
_entity_poly.pdbx_seq_one_letter_code
_entity_poly.pdbx_strand_id
1 'polypeptide(L)'
;MNIFLSLVSCIAMQVALPKVNTPEIIREFIYLEAPFPQCHATTIAEAPKGLVTAWFGGTREKAPDVGIWVSRIDSGKWTTPI
;
A
#
# COMPACT_ATOMS: atom_id res chain seq x y z
N MET A 1 -20.10 22.71 -38.89
CA MET A 1 -19.23 23.84 -38.53
C MET A 1 -18.82 23.64 -37.08
N ASN A 2 -17.87 22.73 -36.88
CA ASN A 2 -16.47 23.02 -36.53
C ASN A 2 -16.27 23.00 -35.00
N ILE A 3 -15.36 22.26 -34.36
CA ILE A 3 -14.42 21.16 -34.66
C ILE A 3 -13.49 21.10 -33.39
N PHE A 4 -12.91 19.93 -33.07
CA PHE A 4 -11.84 19.64 -32.08
C PHE A 4 -12.20 19.78 -30.57
N LEU A 5 -12.46 18.71 -29.82
CA LEU A 5 -11.52 17.67 -29.35
C LEU A 5 -10.14 18.24 -28.95
N SER A 6 -9.98 18.60 -27.67
CA SER A 6 -8.67 18.64 -27.02
C SER A 6 -8.63 17.55 -25.95
N LEU A 7 -8.24 16.35 -26.41
CA LEU A 7 -7.72 15.29 -25.56
C LEU A 7 -6.40 15.80 -24.98
N VAL A 8 -6.42 16.39 -23.79
CA VAL A 8 -5.23 16.41 -22.94
C VAL A 8 -5.14 15.03 -22.31
N SER A 9 -4.76 14.05 -23.12
CA SER A 9 -4.16 12.82 -22.61
C SER A 9 -2.83 13.23 -22.02
N CYS A 10 -2.84 13.57 -20.73
CA CYS A 10 -1.63 13.58 -19.93
C CYS A 10 -1.19 12.11 -19.89
N ILE A 11 -0.42 11.69 -20.90
CA ILE A 11 0.29 10.42 -20.88
C ILE A 11 1.09 10.47 -19.59
N ALA A 12 0.66 9.70 -18.60
CA ALA A 12 1.42 9.47 -17.39
C ALA A 12 2.78 8.97 -17.85
N MET A 13 3.79 9.84 -17.76
CA MET A 13 5.16 9.46 -17.98
C MET A 13 5.47 8.42 -16.90
N GLN A 14 5.39 7.14 -17.28
CA GLN A 14 5.81 6.05 -16.41
C GLN A 14 7.32 6.22 -16.22
N VAL A 15 7.70 6.96 -15.18
CA VAL A 15 9.09 7.01 -14.74
C VAL A 15 9.42 5.59 -14.29
N ALA A 16 10.16 4.87 -15.13
CA ALA A 16 10.70 3.58 -14.74
C ALA A 16 11.62 3.81 -13.54
N LEU A 17 11.20 3.34 -12.36
CA LEU A 17 12.01 3.45 -11.16
C LEU A 17 13.34 2.74 -11.43
N PRO A 18 14.50 3.37 -11.11
CA PRO A 18 15.78 2.72 -11.26
C PRO A 18 15.75 1.40 -10.49
N LYS A 19 16.07 0.30 -11.17
CA LYS A 19 16.21 -1.01 -10.53
C LYS A 19 17.39 -0.91 -9.57
N VAL A 20 17.09 -0.75 -8.29
CA VAL A 20 18.10 -0.71 -7.24
C VAL A 20 18.73 -2.10 -7.16
N ASN A 21 20.00 -2.22 -7.53
CA ASN A 21 20.78 -3.46 -7.44
C ASN A 21 21.28 -3.72 -6.01
N THR A 22 20.47 -3.41 -5.00
CA THR A 22 20.74 -3.82 -3.61
C THR A 22 20.32 -5.27 -3.42
N PRO A 23 21.08 -6.08 -2.67
CA PRO A 23 20.62 -7.40 -2.27
C PRO A 23 19.33 -7.26 -1.46
N GLU A 24 18.25 -7.80 -2.01
CA GLU A 24 16.92 -7.83 -1.40
C GLU A 24 16.60 -9.28 -1.05
N ILE A 25 16.22 -9.54 0.20
CA ILE A 25 15.88 -10.90 0.64
C ILE A 25 14.46 -11.25 0.18
N ILE A 26 13.50 -10.36 0.48
CA ILE A 26 12.08 -10.54 0.15
C ILE A 26 11.46 -9.18 -0.21
N ARG A 27 10.68 -9.14 -1.29
CA ARG A 27 9.75 -8.05 -1.62
C ARG A 27 8.35 -8.61 -1.77
N GLU A 28 7.40 -8.09 -1.02
CA GLU A 28 5.99 -8.47 -1.17
C GLU A 28 5.05 -7.38 -0.66
N PHE A 29 3.78 -7.48 -1.07
CA PHE A 29 2.70 -6.69 -0.49
C PHE A 29 2.08 -7.44 0.69
N ILE A 30 1.73 -6.71 1.75
CA ILE A 30 0.97 -7.27 2.89
C ILE A 30 -0.48 -7.55 2.47
N TYR A 31 -1.05 -6.68 1.63
CA TYR A 31 -2.38 -6.83 1.04
C TYR A 31 -2.42 -6.16 -0.34
N LEU A 32 -3.33 -6.62 -1.19
CA LEU A 32 -3.62 -5.99 -2.49
C LEU A 32 -4.93 -5.20 -2.47
N GLU A 33 -5.87 -5.61 -1.61
CA GLU A 33 -7.17 -5.00 -1.46
C GLU A 33 -7.40 -4.66 0.01
N ALA A 34 -7.97 -3.48 0.26
CA ALA A 34 -8.33 -3.00 1.58
C ALA A 34 -9.64 -2.21 1.50
N PRO A 35 -10.46 -2.19 2.56
CA PRO A 35 -11.73 -1.46 2.58
C PRO A 35 -11.55 0.07 2.74
N PHE A 36 -10.32 0.56 2.72
CA PHE A 36 -9.98 1.98 2.86
C PHE A 36 -9.06 2.43 1.72
N PRO A 37 -9.20 3.68 1.26
CA PRO A 37 -8.43 4.20 0.13
C PRO A 37 -7.02 4.69 0.50
N GLN A 38 -6.73 4.95 1.78
CA GLN A 38 -5.42 5.47 2.20
C GLN A 38 -4.82 4.67 3.36
N CYS A 39 -3.48 4.51 3.33
CA CYS A 39 -2.69 3.97 4.43
C CYS A 39 -1.48 4.88 4.72
N HIS A 40 -1.10 5.04 5.99
CA HIS A 40 0.10 5.81 6.35
C HIS A 40 0.72 5.36 7.68
N ALA A 41 1.97 5.78 7.91
CA ALA A 41 2.74 5.55 9.13
C ALA A 41 2.77 4.06 9.52
N THR A 42 3.22 3.22 8.58
CA THR A 42 3.37 1.79 8.75
C THR A 42 4.48 1.46 9.75
N THR A 43 4.28 0.40 10.51
CA THR A 43 5.28 -0.19 11.40
C THR A 43 5.29 -1.71 11.23
N ILE A 44 6.44 -2.31 11.52
CA ILE A 44 6.63 -3.76 11.54
C ILE A 44 7.48 -4.13 12.76
N ALA A 45 7.12 -5.22 13.42
CA ALA A 45 7.86 -5.75 14.56
C ALA A 45 7.92 -7.27 14.53
N GLU A 46 8.98 -7.83 15.10
CA GLU A 46 9.05 -9.26 15.40
C GLU A 46 8.24 -9.57 16.67
N ALA A 47 7.45 -10.64 16.61
CA ALA A 47 6.70 -11.19 17.72
C ALA A 47 6.99 -12.69 17.86
N PRO A 48 6.65 -13.35 18.99
CA PRO A 48 6.98 -14.76 19.22
C PRO A 48 6.47 -15.75 18.16
N LYS A 49 5.47 -15.35 17.35
CA LYS A 49 4.86 -16.18 16.30
C LYS A 49 5.21 -15.71 14.88
N GLY A 50 6.15 -14.78 14.72
CA GLY A 50 6.52 -14.18 13.43
C GLY A 50 6.32 -12.67 13.40
N LEU A 51 6.28 -12.09 12.21
CA LEU A 51 6.16 -10.65 12.03
C LEU A 51 4.71 -10.18 12.24
N VAL A 52 4.57 -8.98 12.81
CA VAL A 52 3.33 -8.23 12.88
C VAL A 52 3.54 -6.84 12.30
N THR A 53 2.55 -6.37 11.56
CA THR A 53 2.54 -5.03 10.95
C THR A 53 1.32 -4.27 11.45
N ALA A 54 1.46 -2.95 11.57
CA ALA A 54 0.36 -2.06 11.87
C ALA A 54 0.48 -0.75 11.10
N TRP A 55 -0.65 -0.12 10.79
CA TRP A 55 -0.70 1.16 10.08
C TRP A 55 -2.03 1.88 10.31
N PHE A 56 -2.08 3.17 10.01
CA PHE A 56 -3.35 3.91 9.95
C PHE A 56 -4.01 3.69 8.60
N GLY A 57 -5.31 3.39 8.59
CA GLY A 57 -6.10 3.21 7.37
C GLY A 57 -7.49 3.82 7.49
N GLY A 58 -7.93 4.54 6.45
CA GLY A 58 -9.24 5.21 6.39
C GLY A 58 -9.42 6.05 5.12
N THR A 59 -10.49 6.84 5.05
CA THR A 59 -10.80 7.70 3.88
C THR A 59 -9.70 8.73 3.60
N ARG A 60 -9.22 9.40 4.65
CA ARG A 60 -8.10 10.37 4.59
C ARG A 60 -7.53 10.62 5.97
N GLU A 61 -6.36 11.23 6.04
CA GLU A 61 -5.77 11.67 7.31
C GLU A 61 -6.78 12.48 8.16
N LYS A 62 -6.86 12.16 9.45
CA LYS A 62 -7.76 12.75 10.46
C LYS A 62 -9.27 12.53 10.23
N ALA A 63 -9.67 11.67 9.29
CA ALA A 63 -11.08 11.34 9.12
C ALA A 63 -11.58 10.44 10.29
N PRO A 64 -12.88 10.51 10.65
CA PRO A 64 -13.42 9.74 11.78
C PRO A 64 -13.36 8.21 11.59
N ASP A 65 -13.26 7.75 10.35
CA ASP A 65 -13.16 6.34 9.97
C ASP A 65 -11.72 5.82 9.96
N VAL A 66 -10.73 6.65 10.34
CA VAL A 66 -9.35 6.19 10.46
C VAL A 66 -9.21 5.25 11.66
N GLY A 67 -8.82 4.01 11.38
CA GLY A 67 -8.47 3.00 12.36
C GLY A 67 -7.00 2.58 12.27
N ILE A 68 -6.56 1.84 13.28
CA ILE A 68 -5.29 1.09 13.22
C ILE A 68 -5.61 -0.29 12.69
N TRP A 69 -4.98 -0.65 11.59
CA TRP A 69 -5.11 -1.94 10.94
C TRP A 69 -3.90 -2.80 11.23
N VAL A 70 -4.11 -4.10 11.39
CA VAL A 70 -3.07 -5.06 11.76
C VAL A 70 -3.06 -6.25 10.81
N SER A 71 -1.86 -6.70 10.42
CA SER A 71 -1.66 -7.99 9.77
C SER A 71 -0.50 -8.74 10.42
N ARG A 72 -0.53 -10.07 10.33
CA ARG A 72 0.52 -10.95 10.85
C ARG A 72 1.01 -11.87 9.75
N ILE A 73 2.28 -12.27 9.83
CA ILE A 73 2.72 -13.46 9.11
C ILE A 73 2.19 -14.68 9.87
N ASP A 74 1.39 -15.48 9.17
CA ASP A 74 0.99 -16.82 9.58
C ASP A 74 1.33 -17.81 8.47
N SER A 75 2.07 -18.86 8.80
CA SER A 75 2.45 -19.92 7.85
C SER A 75 3.07 -19.40 6.54
N GLY A 76 3.87 -18.32 6.64
CA GLY A 76 4.56 -17.70 5.51
C GLY A 76 3.68 -16.80 4.63
N LYS A 77 2.47 -16.44 5.06
CA LYS A 77 1.58 -15.51 4.36
C LYS A 77 1.07 -14.42 5.30
N TRP A 78 0.84 -13.24 4.76
CA TRP A 78 0.17 -12.16 5.47
C TRP A 78 -1.31 -12.46 5.65
N THR A 79 -1.83 -12.26 6.86
CA THR A 79 -3.27 -12.31 7.13
C THR A 79 -3.98 -11.11 6.50
N THR A 80 -5.28 -11.25 6.20
CA THR A 80 -6.10 -10.08 5.86
C THR A 80 -6.00 -9.04 6.96
N PRO A 81 -5.86 -7.74 6.62
CA PRO A 81 -5.88 -6.68 7.61
C PRO A 81 -7.16 -6.70 8.44
N ILE A 82 -7.02 -6.56 9.76
CA ILE A 82 -8.12 -6.44 10.73
C ILE A 82 -8.00 -5.19 11.59
#